data_AF-A0A7X7P9X8-F1
#
_entry.id   AF-A0A7X7P9X8-F1
#
_cell.length_a   1.000
_cell.length_b   1.000
_cell.length_c   1.000
_cell.angle_alpha   90.00
_cell.angle_beta   90.00
_cell.angle_gamma   90.00
#
_symmetry.space_group_name_H-M   'P 1'
#
loop_
_entity.id
_entity.type
_entity.pdbx_description
1 polymer ?
#
loop_
_entity_poly.entity_id
_entity_poly.type
_entity_poly.pdbx_seq_one_letter_code
_entity_poly.pdbx_strand_id
1 'polypeptide(L)'
;QRVRQLFDEARKVAPSIIFIDEIDTIGRSRAGGRVVGGNDEREQTLNQILTEMDGFDGSEGVVVMAATNRIDVLDPALTRPGRFDRTITVHAPDVVGREQILKVHTRSVPLDDDVDLGAVAQTTPGMTGAALANLVNEAAILAAKQEAKTVTQADLLAALEKVQLGVARNVVIPEDELRKTAYHEAGHALLGMLQPGSDPVRRISIIPRGQALGVTVSTPDRDRYGYDEAHLRGRIIGALGGWAAEQTVYGVTTTGVDNDLEQVTAIARQMVGRWGMSEKVGAMTVLTREGDPRQLGISEATLADVDDEARRIIAECQAEALQLLAENRDRLDAIVAELMIHETLDEEQAYRAAGLPRPTPAHV
;
A
#
# COMPACT_ATOMS: atom_id res chain seq x y z
N GLN A 1 -27.53 -13.17 -26.10
CA GLN A 1 -27.71 -12.37 -27.34
C GLN A 1 -26.63 -11.31 -27.52
N ARG A 2 -26.33 -10.47 -26.51
CA ARG A 2 -25.29 -9.42 -26.59
C ARG A 2 -23.88 -9.95 -26.92
N VAL A 3 -23.45 -11.03 -26.27
CA VAL A 3 -22.13 -11.65 -26.51
C VAL A 3 -22.00 -12.15 -27.95
N ARG A 4 -22.99 -12.90 -28.46
CA ARG A 4 -22.97 -13.39 -29.84
C ARG A 4 -22.87 -12.28 -30.88
N GLN A 5 -23.63 -11.18 -30.68
CA GLN A 5 -23.56 -10.02 -31.57
C GLN A 5 -22.17 -9.37 -31.56
N LEU A 6 -21.53 -9.25 -30.39
CA LEU A 6 -20.16 -8.73 -30.27
C LEU A 6 -19.17 -9.56 -31.11
N PHE A 7 -19.23 -10.89 -31.01
CA PHE A 7 -18.37 -11.79 -31.78
C PHE A 7 -18.69 -11.78 -33.28
N ASP A 8 -19.97 -11.69 -33.66
CA ASP A 8 -20.38 -11.55 -35.06
C ASP A 8 -19.90 -10.23 -35.69
N GLU A 9 -19.94 -9.14 -34.93
CA GLU A 9 -19.45 -7.84 -35.39
C GLU A 9 -17.93 -7.83 -35.53
N ALA A 10 -17.20 -8.35 -34.55
CA ALA A 10 -15.74 -8.48 -34.59
C ALA A 10 -15.28 -9.27 -35.83
N ARG A 11 -15.95 -10.39 -36.14
CA ARG A 11 -15.66 -11.21 -37.33
C ARG A 11 -15.83 -10.45 -38.64
N LYS A 12 -16.83 -9.57 -38.74
CA LYS A 12 -17.08 -8.78 -39.96
C LYS A 12 -16.01 -7.73 -40.22
N VAL A 13 -15.32 -7.27 -39.18
CA VAL A 13 -14.30 -6.21 -39.27
C VAL A 13 -12.89 -6.73 -39.03
N ALA A 14 -12.69 -8.05 -39.10
CA ALA A 14 -11.39 -8.66 -38.92
C ALA A 14 -10.34 -8.08 -39.90
N PRO A 15 -9.10 -7.82 -39.45
CA PRO A 15 -8.55 -8.15 -38.14
C PRO A 15 -9.01 -7.20 -37.02
N SER A 16 -9.40 -7.76 -35.87
CA SER A 16 -9.97 -6.98 -34.75
C SER A 16 -9.56 -7.52 -33.38
N ILE A 17 -9.63 -6.68 -32.35
CA ILE A 17 -9.41 -7.06 -30.95
C ILE A 17 -10.71 -6.86 -30.17
N ILE A 18 -11.12 -7.90 -29.44
CA ILE A 18 -12.16 -7.80 -28.42
C ILE A 18 -11.47 -7.67 -27.06
N PHE A 19 -11.73 -6.57 -26.34
CA PHE A 19 -11.22 -6.36 -24.98
C PHE A 19 -12.35 -6.44 -23.95
N ILE A 20 -12.22 -7.33 -22.98
CA ILE A 20 -13.18 -7.52 -21.88
C ILE A 20 -12.52 -7.10 -20.58
N ASP A 21 -12.89 -5.93 -20.07
CA ASP A 21 -12.43 -5.48 -18.75
C ASP A 21 -13.22 -6.16 -17.62
N GLU A 22 -12.61 -6.28 -16.44
CA GLU A 22 -13.21 -6.87 -15.23
C GLU A 22 -13.92 -8.21 -15.47
N ILE A 23 -13.24 -9.16 -16.14
CA ILE A 23 -13.85 -10.44 -16.51
C ILE A 23 -14.36 -11.26 -15.31
N ASP A 24 -13.86 -11.01 -14.09
CA ASP A 24 -14.31 -11.66 -12.86
C ASP A 24 -15.73 -11.25 -12.44
N THR A 25 -16.31 -10.21 -13.02
CA THR A 25 -17.72 -9.86 -12.81
C THR A 25 -18.67 -10.90 -13.43
N ILE A 26 -18.25 -11.53 -14.52
CA ILE A 26 -19.03 -12.52 -15.29
C ILE A 26 -18.42 -13.91 -15.26
N GLY A 27 -17.15 -14.04 -14.89
CA GLY A 27 -16.35 -15.25 -14.98
C GLY A 27 -16.07 -15.96 -13.68
N ARG A 28 -16.78 -15.68 -12.58
CA ARG A 28 -16.51 -16.28 -11.25
C ARG A 28 -16.90 -17.76 -11.16
N SER A 29 -16.03 -18.56 -10.53
CA SER A 29 -16.29 -19.97 -10.21
C SER A 29 -17.31 -20.12 -9.07
N ARG A 30 -18.06 -21.22 -9.10
CA ARG A 30 -19.18 -21.54 -8.17
C ARG A 30 -18.74 -21.88 -6.74
N ALA A 31 -17.46 -21.80 -6.39
CA ALA A 31 -16.95 -22.31 -5.13
C ALA A 31 -17.31 -21.40 -3.93
N GLY A 32 -18.48 -21.61 -3.31
CA GLY A 32 -18.69 -21.20 -1.91
C GLY A 32 -20.06 -20.68 -1.44
N GLY A 33 -21.14 -20.69 -2.23
CA GLY A 33 -22.40 -20.07 -1.78
C GLY A 33 -23.70 -20.80 -2.15
N ARG A 34 -24.36 -21.40 -1.14
CA ARG A 34 -25.82 -21.68 -1.18
C ARG A 34 -26.57 -20.34 -1.14
N VAL A 35 -27.03 -19.78 -2.26
CA VAL A 35 -28.26 -18.96 -2.34
C VAL A 35 -28.85 -19.03 -3.76
N VAL A 36 -30.17 -19.26 -3.80
CA VAL A 36 -31.08 -19.37 -4.94
C VAL A 36 -31.31 -17.99 -5.59
N GLY A 37 -31.25 -17.91 -6.93
CA GLY A 37 -32.05 -16.96 -7.72
C GLY A 37 -31.36 -15.79 -8.45
N GLY A 38 -30.03 -15.63 -8.39
CA GLY A 38 -29.31 -14.54 -9.07
C GLY A 38 -28.15 -14.95 -9.98
N ASN A 39 -27.87 -16.26 -10.10
CA ASN A 39 -26.70 -16.80 -10.80
C ASN A 39 -26.94 -17.07 -12.30
N ASP A 40 -28.21 -17.19 -12.72
CA ASP A 40 -28.55 -17.78 -14.02
C ASP A 40 -28.15 -16.89 -15.20
N GLU A 41 -28.30 -15.56 -15.09
CA GLU A 41 -27.93 -14.63 -16.18
C GLU A 41 -26.41 -14.51 -16.35
N ARG A 42 -25.67 -14.50 -15.24
CA ARG A 42 -24.20 -14.45 -15.26
C ARG A 42 -23.64 -15.73 -15.86
N GLU A 43 -24.18 -16.87 -15.44
CA GLU A 43 -23.79 -18.18 -15.96
C GLU A 43 -24.15 -18.34 -17.44
N GLN A 44 -25.34 -17.90 -17.86
CA GLN A 44 -25.72 -17.91 -19.26
C GLN A 44 -24.77 -17.04 -20.11
N THR A 45 -24.36 -15.89 -19.57
CA THR A 45 -23.41 -14.98 -20.23
C THR A 45 -22.03 -15.61 -20.32
N LEU A 46 -21.53 -16.24 -19.26
CA LEU A 46 -20.26 -16.95 -19.22
C LEU A 46 -20.24 -18.10 -20.25
N ASN A 47 -21.24 -18.97 -20.21
CA ASN A 47 -21.33 -20.11 -21.14
C ASN A 47 -21.42 -19.66 -22.60
N GLN A 48 -22.07 -18.53 -22.88
CA GLN A 48 -22.06 -17.95 -24.22
C GLN A 48 -20.66 -17.50 -24.64
N ILE A 49 -19.90 -16.83 -23.75
CA ILE A 49 -18.50 -16.45 -24.04
C ILE A 49 -17.67 -17.70 -24.34
N LEU A 50 -17.78 -18.74 -23.50
CA LEU A 50 -17.06 -20.01 -23.72
C LEU A 50 -17.42 -20.65 -25.07
N THR A 51 -18.70 -20.61 -25.45
CA THR A 51 -19.17 -21.17 -26.73
C THR A 51 -18.63 -20.39 -27.93
N GLU A 52 -18.63 -19.05 -27.87
CA GLU A 52 -18.04 -18.24 -28.95
C GLU A 52 -16.52 -18.41 -29.01
N MET A 53 -15.84 -18.58 -27.86
CA MET A 53 -14.40 -18.83 -27.81
C MET A 53 -14.00 -20.20 -28.38
N ASP A 54 -14.77 -21.26 -28.09
CA ASP A 54 -14.54 -22.60 -28.66
C ASP A 54 -14.84 -22.65 -30.17
N GLY A 55 -15.61 -21.68 -30.68
CA GLY A 55 -15.93 -21.53 -32.09
C GLY A 55 -14.82 -20.91 -32.95
N PHE A 56 -13.70 -20.50 -32.35
CA PHE A 56 -12.56 -19.94 -33.10
C PHE A 56 -11.71 -21.01 -33.75
N ASP A 57 -11.56 -20.91 -35.06
CA ASP A 57 -10.34 -21.37 -35.72
C ASP A 57 -9.39 -20.16 -35.79
N GLY A 58 -8.10 -20.35 -35.46
CA GLY A 58 -7.10 -19.27 -35.35
C GLY A 58 -6.85 -18.48 -36.65
N SER A 59 -7.56 -18.83 -37.73
CA SER A 59 -7.55 -18.22 -39.05
C SER A 59 -8.48 -17.01 -39.21
N GLU A 60 -9.42 -16.76 -38.29
CA GLU A 60 -10.41 -15.68 -38.40
C GLU A 60 -9.88 -14.27 -38.09
N GLY A 61 -8.63 -14.14 -37.61
CA GLY A 61 -7.98 -12.83 -37.41
C GLY A 61 -8.54 -11.98 -36.27
N VAL A 62 -9.31 -12.57 -35.35
CA VAL A 62 -9.84 -11.91 -34.15
C VAL A 62 -9.04 -12.34 -32.93
N VAL A 63 -8.61 -11.36 -32.12
CA VAL A 63 -7.90 -11.61 -30.85
C VAL A 63 -8.80 -11.21 -29.69
N VAL A 64 -8.97 -12.10 -28.72
CA VAL A 64 -9.72 -11.81 -27.49
C VAL A 64 -8.74 -11.55 -26.35
N MET A 65 -8.87 -10.40 -25.70
CA MET A 65 -8.11 -9.99 -24.54
C MET A 65 -9.06 -9.73 -23.37
N ALA A 66 -8.63 -10.07 -22.15
CA ALA A 66 -9.38 -9.78 -20.95
C ALA A 66 -8.47 -9.29 -19.82
N ALA A 67 -9.02 -8.47 -18.94
CA ALA A 67 -8.35 -7.97 -17.73
C ALA A 67 -9.13 -8.40 -16.48
N THR A 68 -8.40 -8.72 -15.40
CA THR A 68 -8.97 -8.97 -14.08
C THR A 68 -7.94 -8.67 -13.00
N ASN A 69 -8.42 -8.25 -11.83
CA ASN A 69 -7.61 -8.14 -10.62
C ASN A 69 -7.59 -9.46 -9.82
N ARG A 70 -8.40 -10.46 -10.21
CA ARG A 70 -8.67 -11.67 -9.42
C ARG A 70 -8.74 -12.93 -10.29
N ILE A 71 -7.58 -13.39 -10.74
CA ILE A 71 -7.49 -14.63 -11.52
C ILE A 71 -7.91 -15.87 -10.73
N ASP A 72 -7.75 -15.84 -9.40
CA ASP A 72 -8.03 -16.94 -8.48
C ASP A 72 -9.52 -17.29 -8.38
N VAL A 73 -10.41 -16.33 -8.64
CA VAL A 73 -11.86 -16.58 -8.62
C VAL A 73 -12.43 -16.93 -9.97
N LEU A 74 -11.65 -16.85 -11.05
CA LEU A 74 -12.16 -17.15 -12.37
C LEU A 74 -12.51 -18.64 -12.50
N ASP A 75 -13.55 -18.93 -13.28
CA ASP A 75 -13.89 -20.28 -13.68
C ASP A 75 -12.70 -20.87 -14.45
N PRO A 76 -12.13 -22.01 -14.00
CA PRO A 76 -11.02 -22.66 -14.69
C PRO A 76 -11.30 -22.99 -16.16
N ALA A 77 -12.58 -23.03 -16.56
CA ALA A 77 -13.00 -23.18 -17.94
C ALA A 77 -12.52 -22.01 -18.83
N LEU A 78 -12.41 -20.79 -18.32
CA LEU A 78 -11.96 -19.62 -19.10
C LEU A 78 -10.49 -19.72 -19.53
N THR A 79 -9.64 -20.30 -18.68
CA THR A 79 -8.18 -20.38 -18.88
C THR A 79 -7.73 -21.69 -19.53
N ARG A 80 -8.66 -22.47 -20.11
CA ARG A 80 -8.31 -23.71 -20.83
C ARG A 80 -7.71 -23.40 -22.20
N PRO A 81 -6.85 -24.29 -22.73
CA PRO A 81 -6.35 -24.17 -24.10
C PRO A 81 -7.49 -24.00 -25.11
N GLY A 82 -7.33 -23.08 -26.05
CA GLY A 82 -8.37 -22.69 -27.02
C GLY A 82 -9.26 -21.52 -26.58
N ARG A 83 -9.10 -21.03 -25.35
CA ARG A 83 -9.81 -19.85 -24.81
C ARG A 83 -8.81 -18.77 -24.41
N PHE A 84 -8.75 -18.40 -23.13
CA PHE A 84 -7.65 -17.57 -22.61
C PHE A 84 -6.46 -18.48 -22.31
N ASP A 85 -5.80 -18.95 -23.37
CA ASP A 85 -4.66 -19.85 -23.31
C ASP A 85 -3.35 -19.16 -22.87
N ARG A 86 -3.31 -17.83 -22.97
CA ARG A 86 -2.19 -16.99 -22.52
C ARG A 86 -2.61 -16.12 -21.34
N THR A 87 -1.88 -16.25 -20.25
CA THR A 87 -1.98 -15.36 -19.09
C THR A 87 -0.72 -14.52 -19.00
N ILE A 88 -0.90 -13.20 -19.01
CA ILE A 88 0.18 -12.22 -18.84
C ILE A 88 -0.10 -11.46 -17.56
N THR A 89 0.75 -11.64 -16.55
CA THR A 89 0.66 -10.89 -15.29
C THR A 89 1.39 -9.56 -15.45
N VAL A 90 0.67 -8.45 -15.26
CA VAL A 90 1.26 -7.11 -15.23
C VAL A 90 1.48 -6.72 -13.77
N HIS A 91 2.73 -6.72 -13.34
CA HIS A 91 3.10 -6.31 -11.98
C HIS A 91 3.17 -4.78 -11.86
N ALA A 92 3.15 -4.30 -10.61
CA ALA A 92 3.49 -2.91 -10.33
C ALA A 92 4.91 -2.58 -10.85
N PRO A 93 5.14 -1.36 -11.36
CA PRO A 93 6.43 -0.96 -11.92
C PRO A 93 7.52 -0.88 -10.84
N ASP A 94 8.75 -1.26 -11.22
CA ASP A 94 9.97 -0.97 -10.47
C ASP A 94 10.36 0.51 -10.59
N VAL A 95 11.41 0.95 -9.88
CA VAL A 95 11.89 2.35 -9.92
C VAL A 95 12.06 2.87 -11.35
N VAL A 96 12.69 2.07 -12.24
CA VAL A 96 12.94 2.47 -13.64
C VAL A 96 11.62 2.58 -14.39
N GLY A 97 10.71 1.62 -14.23
CA GLY A 97 9.38 1.65 -14.80
C GLY A 97 8.57 2.86 -14.33
N ARG A 98 8.65 3.23 -13.05
CA ARG A 98 8.00 4.42 -12.49
C ARG A 98 8.53 5.70 -13.14
N GLU A 99 9.86 5.81 -13.31
CA GLU A 99 10.46 6.95 -14.01
C GLU A 99 9.97 7.05 -15.48
N GLN A 100 9.89 5.91 -16.19
CA GLN A 100 9.37 5.90 -17.56
C GLN A 100 7.88 6.28 -17.62
N ILE A 101 7.08 5.83 -16.66
CA ILE A 101 5.67 6.21 -16.56
C ILE A 101 5.53 7.70 -16.28
N LEU A 102 6.32 8.25 -15.34
CA LEU A 102 6.36 9.69 -15.06
C LEU A 102 6.73 10.48 -16.32
N LYS A 103 7.73 10.02 -17.09
CA LYS A 103 8.12 10.60 -18.39
C LYS A 103 6.98 10.59 -19.41
N VAL A 104 6.13 9.56 -19.41
CA VAL A 104 4.95 9.50 -20.28
C VAL A 104 3.90 10.53 -19.85
N HIS A 105 3.59 10.61 -18.56
CA HIS A 105 2.53 11.49 -18.05
C HIS A 105 2.94 12.97 -17.98
N THR A 106 4.23 13.28 -18.01
CA THR A 106 4.76 14.65 -18.03
C THR A 106 4.94 15.21 -19.45
N ARG A 107 4.74 14.44 -20.52
CA ARG A 107 4.94 14.93 -21.91
C ARG A 107 4.12 16.17 -22.27
N SER A 108 2.92 16.29 -21.71
CA SER A 108 2.00 17.42 -21.93
C SER A 108 2.01 18.42 -20.79
N VAL A 109 2.89 18.27 -19.79
CA VAL A 109 2.99 19.13 -18.62
C VAL A 109 4.31 19.89 -18.70
N PRO A 110 4.30 21.23 -18.75
CA PRO A 110 5.54 22.00 -18.76
C PRO A 110 6.25 21.83 -17.42
N LEU A 111 7.42 21.19 -17.43
CA LEU A 111 8.28 21.04 -16.26
C LEU A 111 9.32 22.16 -16.22
N ASP A 112 9.76 22.51 -15.02
CA ASP A 112 10.97 23.32 -14.84
C ASP A 112 12.24 22.52 -15.17
N ASP A 113 13.34 23.20 -15.48
CA ASP A 113 14.60 22.59 -15.93
C ASP A 113 15.29 21.75 -14.84
N ASP A 114 14.95 22.00 -13.56
CA ASP A 114 15.53 21.35 -12.39
C ASP A 114 14.76 20.11 -11.90
N VAL A 115 13.69 19.72 -12.60
CA VAL A 115 12.86 18.57 -12.22
C VAL A 115 13.60 17.25 -12.44
N ASP A 116 13.77 16.50 -11.35
CA ASP A 116 14.34 15.14 -11.36
C ASP A 116 13.24 14.09 -11.14
N LEU A 117 12.75 13.53 -12.25
CA LEU A 117 11.76 12.45 -12.24
C LEU A 117 12.31 11.13 -11.67
N GLY A 118 13.63 10.91 -11.71
CA GLY A 118 14.28 9.76 -11.11
C GLY A 118 14.21 9.83 -9.59
N ALA A 119 14.43 11.01 -9.01
CA ALA A 119 14.22 11.26 -7.58
C ALA A 119 12.75 11.02 -7.18
N VAL A 120 11.78 11.51 -7.97
CA VAL A 120 10.35 11.25 -7.71
C VAL A 120 10.02 9.75 -7.81
N ALA A 121 10.61 9.01 -8.75
CA ALA A 121 10.41 7.57 -8.88
C ALA A 121 10.92 6.79 -7.65
N GLN A 122 12.02 7.24 -7.04
CA GLN A 122 12.57 6.65 -5.81
C GLN A 122 11.67 6.90 -4.59
N THR A 123 11.00 8.05 -4.52
CA THR A 123 10.08 8.38 -3.42
C THR A 123 8.67 7.84 -3.60
N THR A 124 8.40 7.09 -4.67
CA THR A 124 7.07 6.54 -4.99
C THR A 124 7.00 5.00 -5.03
N PRO A 125 7.65 4.26 -4.11
CA PRO A 125 7.63 2.80 -4.13
C PRO A 125 6.21 2.26 -4.04
N GLY A 126 5.92 1.24 -4.84
CA GLY A 126 4.60 0.58 -4.89
C GLY A 126 3.51 1.35 -5.64
N MET A 127 3.76 2.59 -6.10
CA MET A 127 2.77 3.31 -6.90
C MET A 127 2.56 2.67 -8.27
N THR A 128 1.29 2.52 -8.66
CA THR A 128 0.89 2.03 -9.97
C THR A 128 0.95 3.13 -11.02
N GLY A 129 0.84 2.77 -12.30
CA GLY A 129 0.83 3.77 -13.38
C GLY A 129 -0.28 4.80 -13.25
N ALA A 130 -1.48 4.37 -12.84
CA ALA A 130 -2.60 5.28 -12.56
C ALA A 130 -2.31 6.23 -11.39
N ALA A 131 -1.66 5.75 -10.33
CA ALA A 131 -1.30 6.57 -9.18
C ALA A 131 -0.25 7.64 -9.56
N LEU A 132 0.74 7.28 -10.38
CA LEU A 132 1.74 8.22 -10.89
C LEU A 132 1.13 9.25 -11.85
N ALA A 133 0.20 8.84 -12.71
CA ALA A 133 -0.56 9.75 -13.57
C ALA A 133 -1.33 10.79 -12.73
N ASN A 134 -1.99 10.34 -11.66
CA ASN A 134 -2.70 11.22 -10.74
C ASN A 134 -1.75 12.18 -10.01
N LEU A 135 -0.57 11.71 -9.59
CA LEU A 135 0.46 12.56 -8.99
C LEU A 135 0.90 13.70 -9.91
N VAL A 136 1.16 13.40 -11.19
CA VAL A 136 1.54 14.43 -12.17
C VAL A 136 0.39 15.44 -12.39
N ASN A 137 -0.84 14.94 -12.47
CA ASN A 137 -2.02 15.80 -12.60
C ASN A 137 -2.20 16.73 -11.39
N GLU A 138 -2.02 16.21 -10.18
CA GLU A 138 -2.10 17.00 -8.95
C GLU A 138 -0.99 18.07 -8.87
N ALA A 139 0.23 17.74 -9.30
CA ALA A 139 1.32 18.71 -9.38
C ALA A 139 1.00 19.85 -10.36
N ALA A 140 0.42 19.53 -11.52
CA ALA A 140 -0.02 20.52 -12.50
C ALA A 140 -1.13 21.43 -11.93
N ILE A 141 -2.07 20.89 -11.17
CA ILE A 141 -3.11 21.67 -10.49
C ILE A 141 -2.51 22.60 -9.43
N LEU A 142 -1.51 22.13 -8.67
CA LEU A 142 -0.82 22.95 -7.66
C LEU A 142 -0.06 24.12 -8.28
N ALA A 143 0.68 23.88 -9.37
CA ALA A 143 1.37 24.93 -10.10
C ALA A 143 0.37 25.95 -10.70
N ALA A 144 -0.72 25.46 -11.31
CA ALA A 144 -1.76 26.31 -11.89
C ALA A 144 -2.46 27.20 -10.85
N LYS A 145 -2.69 26.69 -9.64
CA LYS A 145 -3.25 27.48 -8.52
C LYS A 145 -2.34 28.63 -8.08
N GLN A 146 -1.03 28.50 -8.28
CA GLN A 146 -0.04 29.53 -7.99
C GLN A 146 0.20 30.45 -9.20
N GLU A 147 -0.59 30.31 -10.27
CA GLU A 147 -0.41 31.00 -11.55
C GLU A 147 1.00 30.76 -12.17
N ALA A 148 1.66 29.66 -11.79
CA ALA A 148 2.95 29.26 -12.32
C ALA A 148 2.78 28.67 -13.73
N LYS A 149 3.79 28.87 -14.59
CA LYS A 149 3.79 28.39 -15.99
C LYS A 149 4.38 26.99 -16.15
N THR A 150 5.19 26.57 -15.18
CA THR A 150 5.93 25.30 -15.15
C THR A 150 5.66 24.62 -13.81
N VAL A 151 5.70 23.29 -13.81
CA VAL A 151 5.65 22.45 -12.61
C VAL A 151 7.06 22.26 -12.09
N THR A 152 7.28 22.58 -10.82
CA THR A 152 8.57 22.46 -10.16
C THR A 152 8.74 21.12 -9.44
N GLN A 153 9.96 20.81 -9.00
CA GLN A 153 10.22 19.64 -8.13
C GLN A 153 9.38 19.72 -6.85
N ALA A 154 9.21 20.92 -6.29
CA ALA A 154 8.43 21.15 -5.08
C ALA A 154 6.94 20.83 -5.28
N ASP A 155 6.37 21.16 -6.45
CA ASP A 155 4.98 20.84 -6.77
C ASP A 155 4.75 19.33 -6.87
N LEU A 156 5.70 18.57 -7.45
CA LEU A 156 5.64 17.11 -7.52
C LEU A 156 5.71 16.47 -6.14
N LEU A 157 6.59 16.96 -5.26
CA LEU A 157 6.69 16.48 -3.88
C LEU A 157 5.45 16.84 -3.06
N ALA A 158 4.90 18.04 -3.22
CA ALA A 158 3.67 18.47 -2.57
C ALA A 158 2.44 17.68 -3.08
N ALA A 159 2.42 17.35 -4.37
CA ALA A 159 1.40 16.50 -4.97
C ALA A 159 1.48 15.06 -4.44
N LEU A 160 2.70 14.50 -4.33
CA LEU A 160 2.91 13.20 -3.69
C LEU A 160 2.36 13.18 -2.27
N GLU A 161 2.70 14.20 -1.49
CA GLU A 161 2.23 14.38 -0.12
C GLU A 161 0.69 14.43 -0.07
N LYS A 162 0.06 15.20 -0.98
CA LYS A 162 -1.40 15.28 -1.09
C LYS A 162 -2.03 13.95 -1.49
N VAL A 163 -1.42 13.19 -2.40
CA VAL A 163 -1.93 11.89 -2.86
C VAL A 163 -1.82 10.84 -1.77
N GLN A 164 -0.73 10.84 -0.99
CA GLN A 164 -0.50 9.86 0.08
C GLN A 164 -1.31 10.19 1.35
N LEU A 165 -1.37 11.46 1.73
CA LEU A 165 -1.88 11.90 3.05
C LEU A 165 -3.25 12.57 2.97
N GLY A 166 -3.71 12.91 1.77
CA GLY A 166 -4.89 13.72 1.55
C GLY A 166 -4.63 15.22 1.69
N VAL A 167 -5.71 15.98 1.59
CA VAL A 167 -5.67 17.45 1.60
C VAL A 167 -5.43 17.96 3.04
N ALA A 168 -4.54 18.94 3.18
CA ALA A 168 -4.36 19.66 4.44
C ALA A 168 -5.65 20.35 4.87
N ARG A 169 -5.96 20.25 6.16
CA ARG A 169 -7.16 20.85 6.74
C ARG A 169 -6.76 22.06 7.58
N ASN A 170 -7.39 23.19 7.31
CA ASN A 170 -7.27 24.37 8.15
C ASN A 170 -8.18 24.22 9.37
N VAL A 171 -7.76 23.41 10.34
CA VAL A 171 -8.44 23.21 11.62
C VAL A 171 -7.59 23.87 12.70
N VAL A 172 -8.22 24.71 13.53
CA VAL A 172 -7.57 25.24 14.72
C VAL A 172 -7.55 24.14 15.77
N ILE A 173 -6.36 23.60 16.04
CA ILE A 173 -6.14 22.59 17.08
C ILE A 173 -5.62 23.31 18.33
N PRO A 174 -6.18 23.06 19.52
CA PRO A 174 -5.61 23.53 20.78
C PRO A 174 -4.15 23.11 20.95
N GLU A 175 -3.32 23.95 21.55
CA GLU A 175 -1.88 23.71 21.67
C GLU A 175 -1.55 22.41 22.42
N ASP A 176 -2.37 22.03 23.41
CA ASP A 176 -2.21 20.78 24.16
C ASP A 176 -2.51 19.53 23.32
N GLU A 177 -3.53 19.58 22.47
CA GLU A 177 -3.84 18.52 21.50
C GLU A 177 -2.76 18.44 20.41
N LEU A 178 -2.33 19.59 19.90
CA LEU A 178 -1.25 19.66 18.91
C LEU A 178 0.06 19.07 19.47
N ARG A 179 0.36 19.34 20.74
CA ARG A 179 1.52 18.77 21.43
C ARG A 179 1.40 17.26 21.61
N LYS A 180 0.20 16.72 21.89
CA LYS A 180 -0.01 15.26 21.92
C LYS A 180 0.27 14.64 20.56
N THR A 181 -0.24 15.25 19.49
CA THR A 181 0.07 14.83 18.11
C THR A 181 1.57 14.89 17.83
N ALA A 182 2.25 15.95 18.27
CA ALA A 182 3.70 16.06 18.08
C ALA A 182 4.46 14.92 18.77
N TYR A 183 4.11 14.54 20.00
CA TYR A 183 4.71 13.38 20.67
C TYR A 183 4.39 12.07 19.96
N HIS A 184 3.15 11.91 19.49
CA HIS A 184 2.73 10.73 18.75
C HIS A 184 3.57 10.54 17.48
N GLU A 185 3.68 11.57 16.65
CA GLU A 185 4.47 11.53 15.42
C GLU A 185 5.97 11.41 15.69
N ALA A 186 6.50 12.13 16.69
CA ALA A 186 7.88 12.01 17.09
C ALA A 186 8.21 10.59 17.60
N GLY A 187 7.25 9.89 18.21
CA GLY A 187 7.37 8.49 18.62
C GLY A 187 7.57 7.55 17.44
N HIS A 188 6.72 7.66 16.41
CA HIS A 188 6.89 6.91 15.16
C HIS A 188 8.24 7.19 14.51
N ALA A 189 8.59 8.47 14.40
CA ALA A 189 9.83 8.87 13.76
C ALA A 189 11.05 8.33 14.51
N LEU A 190 11.13 8.54 15.81
CA LEU A 190 12.29 8.14 16.62
C LEU A 190 12.48 6.63 16.60
N LEU A 191 11.41 5.84 16.81
CA LEU A 191 11.52 4.38 16.74
C LEU A 191 11.86 3.89 15.32
N GLY A 192 11.29 4.52 14.30
CA GLY A 192 11.64 4.25 12.90
C GLY A 192 13.11 4.52 12.58
N MET A 193 13.70 5.56 13.18
CA MET A 193 15.12 5.91 13.00
C MET A 193 16.07 5.01 13.80
N LEU A 194 15.66 4.54 14.98
CA LEU A 194 16.50 3.71 15.86
C LEU A 194 16.52 2.25 15.42
N GLN A 195 15.41 1.76 14.85
CA GLN A 195 15.26 0.34 14.64
C GLN A 195 15.97 -0.16 13.38
N PRO A 196 16.88 -1.16 13.51
CA PRO A 196 17.61 -1.69 12.37
C PRO A 196 16.68 -2.26 11.30
N GLY A 197 16.91 -1.82 10.06
CA GLY A 197 16.19 -2.32 8.90
C GLY A 197 14.82 -1.67 8.67
N SER A 198 14.33 -0.80 9.57
CA SER A 198 13.16 0.04 9.32
C SER A 198 13.38 0.99 8.13
N ASP A 199 12.28 1.38 7.50
CA ASP A 199 12.34 2.31 6.37
C ASP A 199 12.75 3.71 6.85
N PRO A 200 13.65 4.41 6.13
CA PRO A 200 14.07 5.76 6.50
C PRO A 200 12.90 6.73 6.63
N VAL A 201 12.95 7.55 7.68
CA VAL A 201 11.97 8.63 7.90
C VAL A 201 12.28 9.76 6.94
N ARG A 202 11.32 10.13 6.11
CA ARG A 202 11.46 11.19 5.10
C ARG A 202 10.88 12.52 5.54
N ARG A 203 9.86 12.49 6.40
CA ARG A 203 9.13 13.68 6.81
C ARG A 203 8.30 13.40 8.06
N ILE A 204 8.15 14.42 8.89
CA ILE A 204 7.25 14.42 10.05
C ILE A 204 6.41 15.68 9.98
N SER A 205 5.10 15.58 10.14
CA SER A 205 4.20 16.75 10.12
C SER A 205 3.11 16.60 11.17
N ILE A 206 2.81 17.68 11.89
CA ILE A 206 1.67 17.77 12.83
C ILE A 206 0.50 18.56 12.23
N ILE A 207 0.55 18.79 10.91
CA ILE A 207 -0.50 19.46 10.17
C ILE A 207 -1.58 18.42 9.80
N PRO A 208 -2.85 18.64 10.17
CA PRO A 208 -3.92 17.70 9.86
C PRO A 208 -4.12 17.51 8.36
N ARG A 209 -4.14 16.26 7.91
CA ARG A 209 -4.38 15.89 6.51
C ARG A 209 -5.37 14.75 6.41
N GLY A 210 -6.36 14.89 5.52
CA GLY A 210 -7.40 13.87 5.37
C GLY A 210 -8.09 13.55 6.71
N GLN A 211 -7.98 12.30 7.16
CA GLN A 211 -8.50 11.87 8.46
C GLN A 211 -7.46 11.96 9.60
N ALA A 212 -6.17 12.09 9.28
CA ALA A 212 -5.08 12.15 10.25
C ALA A 212 -4.92 13.56 10.85
N LEU A 213 -4.39 13.62 12.08
CA LEU A 213 -4.05 14.87 12.78
C LEU A 213 -2.56 15.22 12.64
N GLY A 214 -1.72 14.22 12.45
CA GLY A 214 -0.31 14.32 12.07
C GLY A 214 0.07 13.12 11.22
N VAL A 215 1.31 13.09 10.73
CA VAL A 215 1.84 11.94 10.03
C VAL A 215 3.36 11.92 9.98
N THR A 216 3.90 10.71 10.12
CA THR A 216 5.28 10.35 9.89
C THR A 216 5.37 9.53 8.61
N VAL A 217 6.11 10.04 7.63
CA VAL A 217 6.31 9.36 6.34
C VAL A 217 7.65 8.65 6.35
N SER A 218 7.61 7.32 6.26
CA SER A 218 8.78 6.48 6.05
C SER A 218 8.73 5.85 4.66
N THR A 219 9.87 5.79 3.97
CA THR A 219 9.93 5.27 2.59
C THR A 219 11.18 4.44 2.38
N PRO A 220 11.04 3.16 1.96
CA PRO A 220 12.18 2.29 1.67
C PRO A 220 13.14 2.93 0.66
N ASP A 221 14.46 2.76 0.85
CA ASP A 221 15.47 3.19 -0.13
C ASP A 221 15.45 2.34 -1.42
N ARG A 222 14.91 1.12 -1.34
CA ARG A 222 14.88 0.16 -2.45
C ARG A 222 13.59 -0.63 -2.43
N ASP A 223 13.13 -1.02 -3.62
CA ASP A 223 12.01 -1.95 -3.76
C ASP A 223 12.44 -3.31 -3.13
N ARG A 224 11.67 -3.79 -2.14
CA ARG A 224 11.91 -5.06 -1.44
C ARG A 224 10.81 -6.06 -1.79
N TYR A 225 11.21 -7.29 -2.11
CA TYR A 225 10.30 -8.38 -2.48
C TYR A 225 10.09 -9.41 -1.35
N GLY A 226 10.90 -9.35 -0.29
CA GLY A 226 10.80 -10.23 0.87
C GLY A 226 11.29 -9.54 2.14
N TYR A 227 10.75 -9.98 3.29
CA TYR A 227 11.03 -9.43 4.61
C TYR A 227 11.36 -10.58 5.57
N ASP A 228 12.41 -10.41 6.37
CA ASP A 228 12.74 -11.32 7.46
C ASP A 228 11.97 -10.94 8.74
N GLU A 229 12.06 -11.80 9.75
CA GLU A 229 11.37 -11.59 11.02
C GLU A 229 11.83 -10.30 11.73
N ALA A 230 13.13 -10.02 11.72
CA ALA A 230 13.70 -8.84 12.35
C ALA A 230 13.13 -7.54 11.75
N HIS A 231 13.05 -7.46 10.42
CA HIS A 231 12.46 -6.32 9.74
C HIS A 231 10.97 -6.17 10.06
N LEU A 232 10.20 -7.26 10.10
CA LEU A 232 8.76 -7.19 10.40
C LEU A 232 8.51 -6.78 11.85
N ARG A 233 9.30 -7.29 12.80
CA ARG A 233 9.29 -6.80 14.20
C ARG A 233 9.66 -5.32 14.24
N GLY A 234 10.63 -4.88 13.46
CA GLY A 234 11.00 -3.47 13.38
C GLY A 234 9.87 -2.58 12.85
N ARG A 235 9.11 -3.06 11.86
CA ARG A 235 7.88 -2.38 11.39
C ARG A 235 6.80 -2.31 12.46
N ILE A 236 6.60 -3.39 13.22
CA ILE A 236 5.68 -3.40 14.37
C ILE A 236 6.12 -2.36 15.41
N ILE A 237 7.40 -2.32 15.77
CA ILE A 237 7.95 -1.37 16.75
C ILE A 237 7.79 0.08 16.26
N GLY A 238 8.10 0.37 14.99
CA GLY A 238 7.90 1.70 14.41
C GLY A 238 6.42 2.13 14.41
N ALA A 239 5.51 1.22 14.07
CA ALA A 239 4.07 1.47 14.16
C ALA A 239 3.59 1.66 15.61
N LEU A 240 4.22 1.02 16.59
CA LEU A 240 3.92 1.23 18.01
C LEU A 240 4.48 2.56 18.57
N GLY A 241 5.23 3.33 17.77
CA GLY A 241 5.89 4.56 18.21
C GLY A 241 4.94 5.60 18.79
N GLY A 242 3.82 5.90 18.11
CA GLY A 242 2.81 6.82 18.62
C GLY A 242 2.21 6.38 19.95
N TRP A 243 1.78 5.11 20.02
CA TRP A 243 1.27 4.51 21.27
C TRP A 243 2.29 4.57 22.40
N ALA A 244 3.53 4.16 22.14
CA ALA A 244 4.58 4.14 23.15
C ALA A 244 4.91 5.56 23.63
N ALA A 245 4.92 6.56 22.76
CA ALA A 245 5.14 7.95 23.15
C ALA A 245 4.01 8.47 24.04
N GLU A 246 2.75 8.18 23.70
CA GLU A 246 1.61 8.55 24.54
C GLU A 246 1.69 7.91 25.95
N GLN A 247 2.07 6.64 26.04
CA GLN A 247 2.28 5.95 27.31
C GLN A 247 3.43 6.57 28.11
N THR A 248 4.58 6.80 27.49
CA THR A 248 5.78 7.32 28.16
C THR A 248 5.63 8.77 28.61
N VAL A 249 4.84 9.57 27.89
CA VAL A 249 4.67 11.00 28.18
C VAL A 249 3.46 11.26 29.08
N TYR A 250 2.33 10.61 28.81
CA TYR A 250 1.04 10.93 29.42
C TYR A 250 0.44 9.78 30.23
N GLY A 251 0.93 8.54 30.07
CA GLY A 251 0.37 7.38 30.75
C GLY A 251 -1.06 7.04 30.32
N VAL A 252 -1.46 7.47 29.12
CA VAL A 252 -2.80 7.23 28.56
C VAL A 252 -2.69 6.75 27.12
N THR A 253 -3.69 5.98 26.68
CA THR A 253 -3.87 5.63 25.27
C THR A 253 -4.99 6.48 24.71
N THR A 254 -4.74 7.18 23.60
CA THR A 254 -5.78 7.90 22.87
C THR A 254 -6.40 7.04 21.77
N THR A 255 -7.45 7.53 21.11
CA THR A 255 -8.03 6.87 19.93
C THR A 255 -7.20 7.10 18.66
N GLY A 256 -6.11 7.89 18.72
CA GLY A 256 -5.26 8.19 17.58
C GLY A 256 -4.47 6.99 17.05
N VAL A 257 -4.27 5.96 17.88
CA VAL A 257 -3.48 4.76 17.57
C VAL A 257 -4.24 3.68 16.78
N ASP A 258 -5.50 3.93 16.40
CA ASP A 258 -6.40 2.92 15.81
C ASP A 258 -5.80 2.26 14.55
N ASN A 259 -5.39 3.08 13.59
CA ASN A 259 -4.78 2.62 12.33
C ASN A 259 -3.43 1.91 12.57
N ASP A 260 -2.65 2.35 13.56
CA ASP A 260 -1.37 1.74 13.86
C ASP A 260 -1.54 0.35 14.48
N LEU A 261 -2.51 0.21 15.40
CA LEU A 261 -2.84 -1.07 16.02
C LEU A 261 -3.47 -2.05 15.02
N GLU A 262 -4.22 -1.57 14.03
CA GLU A 262 -4.68 -2.39 12.91
C GLU A 262 -3.49 -2.96 12.13
N GLN A 263 -2.51 -2.13 11.76
CA GLN A 263 -1.30 -2.55 11.06
C GLN A 263 -0.46 -3.53 11.90
N VAL A 264 -0.22 -3.23 13.17
CA VAL A 264 0.51 -4.08 14.11
C VAL A 264 -0.14 -5.45 14.21
N THR A 265 -1.47 -5.48 14.37
CA THR A 265 -2.24 -6.72 14.44
C THR A 265 -2.15 -7.51 13.14
N ALA A 266 -2.30 -6.84 11.99
CA ALA A 266 -2.24 -7.48 10.68
C ALA A 266 -0.87 -8.12 10.43
N ILE A 267 0.23 -7.41 10.70
CA ILE A 267 1.59 -7.92 10.51
C ILE A 267 1.83 -9.13 11.42
N ALA A 268 1.57 -9.01 12.72
CA ALA A 268 1.82 -10.09 13.68
C ALA A 268 1.01 -11.35 13.34
N ARG A 269 -0.27 -11.20 12.95
CA ARG A 269 -1.10 -12.33 12.50
C ARG A 269 -0.55 -12.99 11.22
N GLN A 270 -0.03 -12.21 10.28
CA GLN A 270 0.56 -12.74 9.05
C GLN A 270 1.89 -13.46 9.30
N MET A 271 2.73 -12.93 10.19
CA MET A 271 3.97 -13.57 10.65
C MET A 271 3.70 -15.00 11.12
N VAL A 272 2.73 -15.16 12.00
CA VAL A 272 2.38 -16.45 12.59
C VAL A 272 1.58 -17.32 11.62
N GLY A 273 0.51 -16.77 11.05
CA GLY A 273 -0.49 -17.56 10.32
C GLY A 273 -0.19 -17.80 8.85
N ARG A 274 0.83 -17.15 8.27
CA ARG A 274 1.12 -17.27 6.82
C ARG A 274 2.59 -17.40 6.48
N TRP A 275 3.47 -16.71 7.21
CA TRP A 275 4.89 -16.66 6.90
C TRP A 275 5.73 -17.66 7.71
N GLY A 276 5.11 -18.41 8.63
CA GLY A 276 5.78 -19.46 9.38
C GLY A 276 6.80 -18.94 10.39
N MET A 277 6.62 -17.72 10.89
CA MET A 277 7.53 -17.04 11.83
C MET A 277 7.13 -17.29 13.30
N SER A 278 6.55 -18.44 13.59
CA SER A 278 6.30 -18.90 14.96
C SER A 278 6.70 -20.36 15.07
N GLU A 279 7.54 -20.69 16.05
CA GLU A 279 7.95 -22.08 16.30
C GLU A 279 6.78 -22.96 16.72
N LYS A 280 5.79 -22.39 17.43
CA LYS A 280 4.61 -23.10 17.92
C LYS A 280 3.69 -23.55 16.79
N VAL A 281 3.46 -22.67 15.81
CA VAL A 281 2.62 -22.96 14.64
C VAL A 281 3.41 -23.68 13.53
N GLY A 282 4.69 -23.33 13.38
CA GLY A 282 5.59 -23.89 12.38
C GLY A 282 5.40 -23.33 10.97
N ALA A 283 6.13 -23.89 10.02
CA ALA A 283 6.15 -23.46 8.62
C ALA A 283 4.91 -23.96 7.83
N MET A 284 3.72 -23.52 8.23
CA MET A 284 2.47 -23.84 7.53
C MET A 284 1.57 -22.60 7.38
N THR A 285 0.70 -22.61 6.37
CA THR A 285 -0.31 -21.57 6.19
C THR A 285 -1.58 -21.93 6.96
N VAL A 286 -1.94 -21.10 7.93
CA VAL A 286 -3.16 -21.21 8.75
C VAL A 286 -4.20 -20.20 8.28
N LEU A 287 -3.80 -18.95 8.02
CA LEU A 287 -4.71 -17.90 7.58
C LEU A 287 -4.78 -17.83 6.05
N THR A 288 -5.99 -17.69 5.53
CA THR A 288 -6.26 -17.52 4.10
C THR A 288 -6.28 -16.04 3.71
N ARG A 289 -6.09 -15.74 2.41
CA ARG A 289 -6.33 -14.39 1.87
C ARG A 289 -7.82 -14.05 1.87
N GLU A 290 -8.65 -15.05 1.62
CA GLU A 290 -10.10 -14.94 1.62
C GLU A 290 -10.73 -16.25 2.11
N GLY A 291 -11.97 -16.17 2.60
CA GLY A 291 -12.72 -17.32 3.11
C GLY A 291 -12.36 -17.68 4.56
N ASP A 292 -13.15 -18.58 5.14
CA ASP A 292 -12.93 -19.06 6.51
C ASP A 292 -11.83 -20.15 6.52
N PRO A 293 -10.70 -19.96 7.23
CA PRO A 293 -9.66 -20.99 7.39
C PRO A 293 -10.18 -22.37 7.80
N ARG A 294 -11.30 -22.43 8.53
CA ARG A 294 -11.94 -23.70 8.93
C ARG A 294 -12.36 -24.56 7.73
N GLN A 295 -12.63 -23.95 6.58
CA GLN A 295 -12.97 -24.68 5.36
C GLN A 295 -11.78 -25.45 4.77
N LEU A 296 -10.55 -25.09 5.15
CA LEU A 296 -9.32 -25.81 4.79
C LEU A 296 -8.95 -26.91 5.80
N GLY A 297 -9.80 -27.19 6.78
CA GLY A 297 -9.54 -28.19 7.82
C GLY A 297 -8.65 -27.68 8.96
N ILE A 298 -8.45 -26.37 9.08
CA ILE A 298 -7.74 -25.77 10.20
C ILE A 298 -8.61 -25.86 11.46
N SER A 299 -8.02 -26.38 12.55
CA SER A 299 -8.72 -26.53 13.83
C SER A 299 -8.87 -25.21 14.59
N GLU A 300 -9.87 -25.10 15.47
CA GLU A 300 -9.99 -23.93 16.35
C GLU A 300 -8.80 -23.78 17.31
N ALA A 301 -8.20 -24.90 17.74
CA ALA A 301 -7.00 -24.86 18.57
C ALA A 301 -5.83 -24.20 17.83
N THR A 302 -5.63 -24.53 16.55
CA THR A 302 -4.59 -23.90 15.72
C THR A 302 -4.86 -22.42 15.50
N LEU A 303 -6.12 -22.01 15.34
CA LEU A 303 -6.48 -20.59 15.23
C LEU A 303 -6.22 -19.84 16.54
N ALA A 304 -6.55 -20.45 17.69
CA ALA A 304 -6.23 -19.89 19.00
C ALA A 304 -4.71 -19.75 19.21
N ASP A 305 -3.93 -20.74 18.75
CA ASP A 305 -2.46 -20.66 18.79
C ASP A 305 -1.93 -19.48 17.97
N VAL A 306 -2.54 -19.19 16.81
CA VAL A 306 -2.18 -18.00 16.01
C VAL A 306 -2.46 -16.71 16.77
N ASP A 307 -3.62 -16.62 17.42
CA ASP A 307 -4.02 -15.43 18.18
C ASP A 307 -3.10 -15.19 19.39
N ASP A 308 -2.74 -16.25 20.11
CA ASP A 308 -1.86 -16.18 21.28
C ASP A 308 -0.43 -15.80 20.90
N GLU A 309 0.10 -16.38 19.83
CA GLU A 309 1.44 -16.06 19.33
C GLU A 309 1.51 -14.63 18.75
N ALA A 310 0.48 -14.17 18.04
CA ALA A 310 0.41 -12.79 17.60
C ALA A 310 0.39 -11.83 18.80
N ARG A 311 -0.38 -12.13 19.85
CA ARG A 311 -0.40 -11.34 21.08
C ARG A 311 0.97 -11.32 21.77
N ARG A 312 1.68 -12.46 21.81
CA ARG A 312 3.04 -12.55 22.36
C ARG A 312 4.00 -11.63 21.60
N ILE A 313 4.04 -11.72 20.27
CA ILE A 313 4.92 -10.89 19.42
C ILE A 313 4.63 -9.40 19.64
N ILE A 314 3.35 -9.01 19.67
CA ILE A 314 2.94 -7.63 19.90
C ILE A 314 3.40 -7.17 21.30
N ALA A 315 3.18 -7.97 22.34
CA ALA A 315 3.57 -7.61 23.71
C ALA A 315 5.09 -7.44 23.86
N GLU A 316 5.89 -8.28 23.21
CA GLU A 316 7.35 -8.13 23.17
C GLU A 316 7.76 -6.83 22.47
N CYS A 317 7.16 -6.53 21.31
CA CYS A 317 7.45 -5.29 20.58
C CYS A 317 6.98 -4.05 21.35
N GLN A 318 5.87 -4.13 22.10
CA GLN A 318 5.40 -3.05 22.98
C GLN A 318 6.39 -2.77 24.11
N ALA A 319 6.91 -3.82 24.76
CA ALA A 319 7.91 -3.66 25.81
C ALA A 319 9.20 -3.02 25.27
N GLU A 320 9.65 -3.46 24.09
CA GLU A 320 10.81 -2.91 23.41
C GLU A 320 10.60 -1.44 23.00
N ALA A 321 9.44 -1.10 22.43
CA ALA A 321 9.10 0.27 22.05
C ALA A 321 9.11 1.24 23.25
N LEU A 322 8.51 0.83 24.37
CA LEU A 322 8.51 1.61 25.61
C LEU A 322 9.92 1.80 26.18
N GLN A 323 10.74 0.74 26.15
CA GLN A 323 12.13 0.80 26.59
C GLN A 323 12.94 1.78 25.73
N LEU A 324 12.86 1.65 24.40
CA LEU A 324 13.60 2.50 23.46
C LEU A 324 13.24 3.98 23.62
N LEU A 325 11.96 4.31 23.77
CA LEU A 325 11.53 5.70 24.00
C LEU A 325 11.94 6.22 25.39
N ALA A 326 11.92 5.38 26.42
CA ALA A 326 12.37 5.78 27.75
C ALA A 326 13.89 6.08 27.75
N GLU A 327 14.69 5.26 27.06
CA GLU A 327 16.14 5.43 26.93
C GLU A 327 16.53 6.64 26.06
N ASN A 328 15.66 7.05 25.13
CA ASN A 328 15.91 8.14 24.18
C ASN A 328 14.93 9.31 24.38
N ARG A 329 14.48 9.54 25.62
CA ARG A 329 13.46 10.53 25.93
C ARG A 329 13.87 11.97 25.57
N ASP A 330 15.14 12.29 25.75
CA ASP A 330 15.75 13.55 25.36
C ASP A 330 15.66 13.80 23.84
N ARG A 331 15.90 12.77 23.03
CA ARG A 331 15.76 12.85 21.56
C ARG A 331 14.30 13.02 21.14
N LEU A 332 13.38 12.33 21.81
CA LEU A 332 11.94 12.48 21.58
C LEU A 332 11.50 13.94 21.84
N ASP A 333 11.87 14.47 23.01
CA ASP A 333 11.54 15.84 23.40
C ASP A 333 12.16 16.88 22.45
N ALA A 334 13.36 16.62 21.91
CA ALA A 334 14.01 17.47 20.92
C ALA A 334 13.26 17.51 19.57
N ILE A 335 12.82 16.35 19.05
CA ILE A 335 12.00 16.30 17.83
C ILE A 335 10.70 17.07 18.02
N VAL A 336 10.05 16.90 19.18
CA VAL A 336 8.79 17.61 19.50
C VAL A 336 9.01 19.12 19.59
N ALA A 337 10.11 19.58 20.20
CA ALA A 337 10.42 21.01 20.28
C ALA A 337 10.52 21.64 18.89
N GLU A 338 11.20 20.98 17.95
CA GLU A 338 11.33 21.42 16.57
C GLU A 338 9.99 21.36 15.82
N LEU A 339 9.18 20.30 16.02
CA LEU A 339 7.85 20.19 15.43
C LEU A 339 6.89 21.29 15.90
N MET A 340 6.96 21.69 17.17
CA MET A 340 6.10 22.77 17.70
C MET A 340 6.49 24.15 17.15
N ILE A 341 7.71 24.31 16.62
CA ILE A 341 8.16 25.55 15.97
C ILE A 341 7.84 25.55 14.48
N HIS A 342 8.11 24.44 13.80
CA HIS A 342 8.08 24.36 12.34
C HIS A 342 6.83 23.68 11.77
N GLU A 343 6.04 23.00 12.59
CA GLU A 343 4.87 22.17 12.25
C GLU A 343 5.16 20.99 11.30
N THR A 344 6.28 21.02 10.59
CA THR A 344 6.74 19.99 9.67
C THR A 344 8.26 20.00 9.62
N LEU A 345 8.86 18.82 9.69
CA LEU A 345 10.30 18.58 9.54
C LEU A 345 10.52 17.73 8.29
N ASP A 346 11.42 18.16 7.42
CA ASP A 346 11.97 17.32 6.36
C ASP A 346 12.94 16.26 6.91
N GLU A 347 13.43 15.38 6.04
CA GLU A 347 14.35 14.30 6.42
C GLU A 347 15.58 14.84 7.17
N GLU A 348 16.24 15.88 6.65
CA GLU A 348 17.47 16.39 7.26
C GLU A 348 17.19 17.02 8.63
N GLN A 349 16.13 17.81 8.74
CA GLN A 349 15.68 18.42 9.98
C GLN A 349 15.30 17.36 11.01
N ALA A 350 14.58 16.32 10.61
CA ALA A 350 14.12 15.25 11.49
C ALA A 350 15.30 14.48 12.11
N TYR A 351 16.27 14.03 11.29
CA TYR A 351 17.47 13.34 11.78
C TYR A 351 18.35 14.25 12.64
N ARG A 352 18.47 15.54 12.27
CA ARG A 352 19.20 16.54 13.05
C ARG A 352 18.57 16.75 14.42
N ALA A 353 17.24 16.90 14.48
CA ALA A 353 16.49 17.07 15.72
C ALA A 353 16.62 15.83 16.63
N ALA A 354 16.59 14.64 16.05
CA ALA A 354 16.81 13.38 16.76
C ALA A 354 18.26 13.19 17.24
N GLY A 355 19.21 13.97 16.73
CA GLY A 355 20.65 13.79 16.95
C GLY A 355 21.17 12.45 16.41
N LEU A 356 20.54 11.92 15.36
CA LEU A 356 20.88 10.63 14.74
C LEU A 356 21.53 10.87 13.38
N PRO A 357 22.53 10.06 12.99
CA PRO A 357 23.08 10.13 11.65
C PRO A 357 22.01 9.70 10.64
N ARG A 358 21.95 10.39 9.50
CA ARG A 358 21.15 9.94 8.37
C ARG A 358 21.65 8.56 7.93
N PRO A 359 20.77 7.54 7.78
CA PRO A 359 21.19 6.26 7.22
C PRO A 359 21.74 6.52 5.82
N THR A 360 23.00 6.11 5.60
CA THR A 360 23.58 6.16 4.26
C THR A 360 22.87 5.08 3.44
N PRO A 361 22.38 5.37 2.21
CA PRO A 361 21.84 4.33 1.36
C PRO A 361 22.87 3.22 1.27
N ALA A 362 22.53 2.01 1.71
CA ALA A 362 23.47 0.90 1.68
C ALA A 362 23.84 0.64 0.21
N HIS A 363 25.03 1.11 -0.19
CA HIS A 363 25.58 0.91 -1.51
C HIS A 363 25.78 -0.58 -1.78
N VAL A 364 25.63 -0.92 -3.06
CA VAL A 364 25.89 -2.19 -3.75
C VAL A 364 24.68 -3.11 -3.89
#